data_AF-M6YNN9-F1
#
_entry.id   AF-M6YNN9-F1
#
_cell.length_a   1.000
_cell.length_b   1.000
_cell.length_c   1.000
_cell.angle_alpha   90.00
_cell.angle_beta   90.00
_cell.angle_gamma   90.00
#
_symmetry.space_group_name_H-M   'P 1'
#
loop_
_entity.id
_entity.type
_entity.pdbx_description
1 polymer ?
#
loop_
_entity_poly.entity_id
_entity_poly.type
_entity_poly.pdbx_seq_one_letter_code
_entity_poly.pdbx_strand_id
1 'polypeptide(L)'
;MNFNILRSLQFERELKRLVKKYPSLKKEYENLISSLEKNPTEGTPIGKNCYKIRIPIASKGKGKSGGARVITCVVIVEKIVFLVSIYDKSEKENISDKDLEKIIKLIQ
;
A
#
# COMPACT_ATOMS: atom_id res chain seq x y z
N MET A 1 -6.16 19.95 4.50
CA MET A 1 -5.38 19.29 5.58
C MET A 1 -4.68 18.11 4.95
N ASN A 2 -3.36 17.95 5.17
CA ASN A 2 -2.59 16.86 4.59
C ASN A 2 -2.12 15.87 5.67
N PHE A 3 -2.06 14.59 5.32
CA PHE A 3 -1.51 13.51 6.14
C PHE A 3 -0.05 13.25 5.76
N ASN A 4 0.78 12.92 6.74
CA ASN A 4 2.18 12.52 6.50
C ASN A 4 2.24 11.04 6.12
N ILE A 5 2.93 10.72 5.03
CA ILE A 5 3.07 9.34 4.57
C ILE A 5 4.43 8.76 4.98
N LEU A 6 4.41 7.74 5.85
CA LEU A 6 5.58 6.97 6.23
C LEU A 6 5.53 5.56 5.60
N ARG A 7 6.68 4.90 5.53
CA ARG A 7 6.83 3.59 4.89
C ARG A 7 7.58 2.65 5.80
N SER A 8 7.15 1.40 5.84
CA SER A 8 7.94 0.34 6.46
C SER A 8 9.15 -0.01 5.58
N LEU A 9 10.21 -0.53 6.20
CA LEU A 9 11.37 -1.05 5.45
C LEU A 9 10.96 -2.17 4.47
N GLN A 10 9.97 -2.98 4.87
CA GLN A 10 9.41 -4.03 4.02
C GLN A 10 8.74 -3.44 2.78
N PHE A 11 7.92 -2.41 2.96
CA PHE A 11 7.23 -1.72 1.87
C PHE A 11 8.23 -1.14 0.87
N GLU A 12 9.31 -0.51 1.33
CA GLU A 12 10.33 0.06 0.44
C GLU A 12 11.04 -1.02 -0.40
N ARG A 13 11.39 -2.15 0.21
CA ARG A 13 12.00 -3.29 -0.49
C ARG A 13 11.06 -3.87 -1.54
N GLU A 14 9.79 -4.06 -1.18
CA GLU A 14 8.75 -4.57 -2.07
C GLU A 14 8.49 -3.61 -3.24
N LEU A 15 8.33 -2.32 -2.95
CA LEU A 15 8.12 -1.28 -3.95
C LEU A 15 9.30 -1.24 -4.93
N LYS A 16 10.54 -1.25 -4.44
CA LYS A 16 11.73 -1.22 -5.31
C LYS A 16 11.78 -2.41 -6.26
N ARG A 17 11.43 -3.61 -5.78
CA ARG A 17 11.35 -4.81 -6.62
C ARG A 17 10.22 -4.69 -7.65
N LEU A 18 9.04 -4.24 -7.24
CA LEU A 18 7.89 -4.12 -8.13
C LEU A 18 8.07 -3.02 -9.18
N VAL A 19 8.69 -1.89 -8.85
CA VAL A 19 9.00 -0.83 -9.82
C VAL A 19 9.99 -1.30 -10.87
N LYS A 20 10.99 -2.14 -10.49
CA LYS A 20 11.89 -2.77 -11.47
C LYS A 20 11.14 -3.69 -12.44
N LYS A 21 10.16 -4.43 -11.93
CA LYS A 21 9.35 -5.36 -12.74
C LYS A 21 8.29 -4.63 -13.58
N TYR A 22 7.75 -3.54 -13.04
CA TYR A 22 6.64 -2.77 -13.59
C TYR A 22 6.99 -1.27 -13.58
N PRO A 23 7.66 -0.75 -14.62
CA PRO A 23 8.16 0.62 -14.63
C PRO A 23 7.07 1.69 -14.44
N SER A 24 5.83 1.41 -14.89
CA SER A 24 4.72 2.36 -14.70
C SER A 24 4.38 2.59 -13.22
N LEU A 25 4.66 1.60 -12.36
CA LEU A 25 4.24 1.59 -10.95
C LEU A 25 4.75 2.82 -10.21
N LYS A 26 5.88 3.41 -10.63
CA LYS A 26 6.37 4.66 -10.07
C LYS A 26 5.33 5.79 -10.16
N LYS A 27 4.72 5.97 -11.34
CA LYS A 27 3.69 6.99 -11.57
C LYS A 27 2.41 6.69 -10.78
N GLU A 28 1.98 5.44 -10.78
CA GLU A 28 0.76 5.05 -10.05
C GLU A 28 0.95 5.16 -8.53
N TYR A 29 2.16 4.91 -8.04
CA TYR A 29 2.55 5.13 -6.66
C TYR A 29 2.60 6.62 -6.29
N GLU A 30 3.14 7.50 -7.14
CA GLU A 30 3.11 8.95 -6.91
C GLU A 30 1.65 9.45 -6.78
N ASN A 31 0.75 9.00 -7.66
CA ASN A 31 -0.67 9.31 -7.58
C ASN A 31 -1.31 8.80 -6.27
N LEU A 32 -0.92 7.60 -5.82
CA LEU A 32 -1.40 7.05 -4.55
C LEU A 32 -1.00 7.95 -3.38
N ILE A 33 0.25 8.43 -3.34
CA ILE A 33 0.73 9.33 -2.27
C ILE A 33 -0.13 10.59 -2.21
N SER A 34 -0.33 11.26 -3.34
CA SER A 34 -1.17 12.47 -3.40
C SER A 34 -2.63 12.22 -3.01
N SER A 35 -3.15 11.02 -3.24
CA SER A 35 -4.49 10.63 -2.80
C SER A 35 -4.57 10.41 -1.29
N LEU A 36 -3.61 9.66 -0.74
CA LEU A 36 -3.55 9.34 0.69
C LEU A 36 -3.26 10.55 1.58
N GLU A 37 -2.52 11.52 1.06
CA GLU A 37 -2.32 12.81 1.74
C GLU A 37 -3.66 13.54 2.00
N LYS A 38 -4.68 13.31 1.15
CA LYS A 38 -6.00 13.94 1.26
C LYS A 38 -7.05 13.03 1.90
N ASN A 39 -7.00 11.74 1.58
CA ASN A 39 -7.92 10.72 2.08
C ASN A 39 -7.13 9.49 2.58
N PRO A 40 -6.73 9.47 3.86
CA PRO A 40 -5.91 8.39 4.41
C PRO A 40 -6.65 7.05 4.44
N THR A 41 -7.98 7.08 4.52
CA THR A 41 -8.85 5.90 4.62
C THR A 41 -9.31 5.37 3.27
N GLU A 42 -8.65 5.77 2.18
CA GLU A 42 -8.93 5.22 0.85
C GLU A 42 -8.72 3.70 0.82
N GLY A 43 -9.63 2.99 0.15
CA GLY A 43 -9.55 1.54 -0.06
C GLY A 43 -10.58 0.76 0.73
N THR A 44 -10.39 -0.55 0.79
CA THR A 44 -11.28 -1.46 1.52
C THR A 44 -10.73 -1.68 2.93
N PRO A 45 -11.50 -1.41 4.01
CA PRO A 45 -11.05 -1.70 5.36
C PRO A 45 -10.80 -3.20 5.52
N ILE A 46 -9.68 -3.55 6.16
CA ILE A 46 -9.30 -4.93 6.49
C ILE A 46 -9.12 -5.14 8.00
N GLY A 47 -9.61 -4.20 8.80
CA GLY A 47 -9.53 -4.21 10.27
C GLY A 47 -8.32 -3.43 10.81
N LYS A 48 -8.34 -3.11 12.11
CA LYS A 48 -7.24 -2.45 12.85
C LYS A 48 -6.76 -1.12 12.22
N ASN A 49 -7.70 -0.34 11.67
CA ASN A 49 -7.41 0.88 10.91
C ASN A 49 -6.48 0.66 9.70
N CYS A 50 -6.46 -0.56 9.16
CA CYS A 50 -5.76 -0.88 7.93
C CYS A 50 -6.73 -0.97 6.76
N TYR A 51 -6.26 -0.53 5.60
CA TYR A 51 -7.01 -0.41 4.36
C TYR A 51 -6.21 -1.07 3.22
N LYS A 52 -6.94 -1.75 2.34
CA LYS A 52 -6.42 -2.41 1.16
C LYS A 52 -6.77 -1.60 -0.07
N ILE A 53 -5.76 -1.11 -0.77
CA ILE A 53 -5.87 -0.28 -1.96
C ILE A 53 -5.43 -1.09 -3.17
N ARG A 54 -6.21 -1.00 -4.26
CA ARG A 54 -5.93 -1.70 -5.52
C ARG A 54 -5.36 -0.71 -6.52
N ILE A 55 -4.08 -0.86 -6.86
CA ILE A 55 -3.39 -0.04 -7.85
C ILE A 55 -3.43 -0.74 -9.21
N PRO A 56 -4.05 -0.14 -10.24
CA PRO A 56 -3.85 -0.62 -11.60
C PRO A 56 -2.41 -0.35 -12.02
N ILE A 57 -1.71 -1.39 -12.49
CA ILE A 57 -0.38 -1.23 -13.07
C ILE A 57 -0.54 -1.17 -14.58
N ALA A 58 -0.40 0.02 -15.19
CA ALA A 58 -0.62 0.20 -16.62
C ALA A 58 0.34 -0.66 -17.46
N SER A 59 1.62 -0.71 -17.09
CA SER A 59 2.64 -1.53 -17.78
C SER A 59 2.35 -3.04 -17.78
N LYS A 60 1.42 -3.50 -16.95
CA LYS A 60 0.99 -4.90 -16.91
C LYS A 60 -0.19 -5.20 -17.83
N GLY A 61 -0.93 -4.19 -18.31
CA GLY A 61 -2.03 -4.34 -19.26
C GLY A 61 -3.27 -5.12 -18.76
N LYS A 62 -3.32 -5.49 -17.47
CA LYS A 62 -4.40 -6.31 -16.88
C LYS A 62 -5.40 -5.55 -16.00
N GLY A 63 -5.36 -4.21 -16.02
CA GLY A 63 -6.25 -3.36 -15.22
C GLY A 63 -6.13 -3.58 -13.70
N LYS A 64 -7.14 -3.16 -12.94
CA LYS A 64 -7.15 -3.26 -11.46
C LYS A 64 -7.20 -4.71 -10.95
N SER A 65 -7.82 -5.62 -11.70
CA SER A 65 -7.98 -7.02 -11.33
C SER A 65 -6.68 -7.82 -11.40
N GLY A 66 -5.70 -7.38 -12.19
CA GLY A 66 -4.36 -7.97 -12.30
C GLY A 66 -3.21 -7.08 -11.83
N GLY A 67 -3.48 -5.89 -11.27
CA GLY A 67 -2.48 -4.95 -10.79
C GLY A 67 -1.88 -5.27 -9.40
N ALA A 68 -1.27 -4.25 -8.78
CA ALA A 68 -0.74 -4.36 -7.42
C ALA A 68 -1.81 -4.09 -6.36
N ARG A 69 -1.61 -4.69 -5.19
CA ARG A 69 -2.32 -4.34 -3.96
C ARG A 69 -1.34 -3.67 -3.02
N VAL A 70 -1.75 -2.51 -2.52
CA VAL A 70 -1.08 -1.80 -1.44
C VAL A 70 -1.91 -1.99 -0.18
N ILE A 71 -1.24 -2.32 0.92
CA ILE A 71 -1.83 -2.34 2.25
C ILE A 71 -1.29 -1.14 3.01
N THR A 72 -2.21 -0.28 3.41
CA THR A 72 -1.96 0.88 4.25
C THR A 72 -2.51 0.58 5.64
N CYS A 73 -1.80 1.03 6.67
CA CYS A 73 -2.34 1.12 8.01
C CYS A 73 -2.34 2.59 8.40
N VAL A 74 -3.53 3.12 8.62
CA VAL A 74 -3.73 4.51 9.00
C VAL A 74 -3.59 4.57 10.52
N VAL A 75 -2.48 5.16 10.97
CA VAL A 75 -2.29 5.46 12.38
C VAL A 75 -2.72 6.91 12.57
N ILE A 76 -3.98 7.11 13.00
CA ILE A 76 -4.53 8.45 13.27
C ILE A 76 -3.98 9.00 14.61
N VAL A 77 -2.69 8.80 14.86
CA VAL A 77 -1.93 9.55 15.84
C VAL A 77 -1.07 10.50 15.01
N GLU A 78 -1.25 11.81 15.21
CA GLU A 78 -0.51 12.87 14.49
C GLU A 78 -0.72 12.96 12.96
N LYS A 79 -1.83 12.41 12.42
CA LYS A 79 -2.15 12.45 10.97
C LYS A 79 -1.13 11.68 10.11
N ILE A 80 -0.69 10.51 10.57
CA ILE A 80 0.27 9.67 9.84
C ILE A 80 -0.44 8.51 9.12
N VAL A 81 -0.11 8.30 7.85
CA VAL A 81 -0.46 7.09 7.11
C VAL A 81 0.79 6.24 6.95
N PHE A 82 0.73 5.01 7.43
CA PHE A 82 1.86 4.08 7.34
C PHE A 82 1.62 3.08 6.20
N LEU A 83 2.49 3.11 5.20
CA LEU A 83 2.49 2.13 4.12
C LEU A 83 3.22 0.88 4.60
N VAL A 84 2.48 -0.22 4.70
CA VAL A 84 2.92 -1.42 5.40
C VAL A 84 3.51 -2.44 4.44
N SER A 85 2.80 -2.75 3.36
CA SER A 85 3.23 -3.71 2.35
C SER A 85 2.61 -3.43 0.99
N ILE A 86 3.31 -3.79 -0.08
CA ILE A 86 2.83 -3.75 -1.46
C ILE A 86 3.19 -5.06 -2.16
N TYR A 87 2.24 -5.65 -2.87
CA TYR A 87 2.47 -6.90 -3.59
C TYR A 87 1.65 -6.94 -4.86
N ASP A 88 2.14 -7.68 -5.84
CA ASP A 88 1.39 -7.99 -7.04
C ASP A 88 0.40 -9.14 -6.78
N LYS A 89 -0.85 -9.03 -7.24
CA LYS A 89 -1.86 -10.09 -7.06
C LYS A 89 -1.42 -11.44 -7.62
N SER A 90 -0.69 -11.46 -8.73
CA SER A 90 -0.21 -12.72 -9.30
C SER A 90 0.91 -13.38 -8.50
N GLU A 91 1.51 -12.66 -7.55
CA GLU A 91 2.56 -13.19 -6.68
C GLU A 91 2.03 -13.53 -5.28
N LYS A 92 1.07 -12.75 -4.77
CA LYS A 92 0.45 -12.95 -3.46
C LYS A 92 -1.02 -12.56 -3.51
N GLU A 93 -1.91 -13.49 -3.17
CA GLU A 93 -3.35 -13.24 -3.26
C GLU A 93 -3.86 -12.32 -2.15
N ASN A 94 -3.44 -12.56 -0.90
CA ASN A 94 -3.79 -11.76 0.28
C ASN A 94 -2.63 -11.71 1.28
N ILE A 95 -2.66 -10.71 2.16
CA ILE A 95 -1.90 -10.75 3.41
C ILE A 95 -2.68 -11.59 4.42
N SER A 96 -2.00 -12.38 5.25
CA SER A 96 -2.66 -13.06 6.35
C SER A 96 -2.87 -12.09 7.53
N ASP A 97 -3.89 -12.32 8.34
CA ASP A 97 -4.14 -11.52 9.55
C ASP A 97 -2.96 -11.58 10.53
N LYS A 98 -2.26 -12.73 10.58
CA LYS A 98 -1.04 -12.91 11.38
C LYS A 98 0.11 -12.02 10.90
N ASP A 99 0.29 -11.88 9.59
CA ASP A 99 1.32 -11.00 9.04
C ASP A 99 0.96 -9.53 9.30
N LEU A 100 -0.31 -9.17 9.14
CA LEU A 100 -0.80 -7.82 9.44
C LEU A 100 -0.57 -7.45 10.91
N GLU A 101 -0.86 -8.37 11.83
CA GLU A 101 -0.59 -8.21 13.27
C GLU A 101 0.88 -7.98 13.58
N LYS A 102 1.77 -8.78 12.99
CA LYS A 102 3.21 -8.64 13.19
C LYS A 102 3.68 -7.26 12.74
N ILE A 103 3.17 -6.76 11.62
CA ILE A 103 3.60 -5.46 11.09
C ILE A 103 3.04 -4.32 11.94
N ILE A 104 1.78 -4.41 12.40
CA ILE A 104 1.21 -3.41 13.33
C ILE A 104 2.02 -3.33 14.62
N LYS A 105 2.44 -4.47 15.19
CA LYS A 105 3.30 -4.52 16.39
C LYS A 105 4.70 -3.91 16.21
N LEU A 106 5.17 -3.72 14.98
CA LEU A 106 6.45 -3.05 14.71
C LEU A 106 6.30 -1.52 14.60
N ILE A 107 5.06 -1.03 14.53
CA ILE A 107 4.71 0.39 14.38
C ILE A 107 4.20 0.98 15.70
N GLN A 108 3.60 0.15 16.56
CA GLN A 108 3.21 0.47 17.94
C GLN A 108 4.36 0.23 18.91
#